data_AF-A0A7C4DZ00-F1
#
_entry.id   AF-A0A7C4DZ00-F1
#
_cell.length_a   1.000
_cell.length_b   1.000
_cell.length_c   1.000
_cell.angle_alpha   90.00
_cell.angle_beta   90.00
_cell.angle_gamma   90.00
#
_symmetry.space_group_name_H-M   'P 1'
#
loop_
_entity.id
_entity.type
_entity.pdbx_description
1 polymer ?
#
loop_
_entity_poly.entity_id
_entity_poly.type
_entity_poly.pdbx_seq_one_letter_code
_entity_poly.pdbx_strand_id
1 'polypeptide(L)'
;MPRKAVSKSEDNGGEKVYTADIIKKAVLEKMKNLGERVYRDLVRGSFPELDIPSRTTKNIVYNEELRQYVLGGKMKERTTRNIRHLRPFAQLLWIASFAKRLLEAGKTSTLRDTYYVAIGEGIDFEDQDESDEMIMELESIIDSPREDFNIFPEERAAIYGDLVIEYTVPGFRGKRVDLSSHPDGFAIGPALTTAEFVKCGAEVLFVIEKGAVFSRFVEEGADKKYKALLLHTAGQSPRNARKLIRRLHEELNLPVYIFTDADPYGVHIASVLIHGSALSAHIKGINIPDAVWAGVWASDITRYKLPSMKLSDQDIKRLSELEQDPRYQTDPWRKEIKEFWRIKRKAELEAFSKYGLDFIVKEFLPERLAELQKR
;
A
#
# COMPACT_ATOMS: atom_id res chain seq x y z
N MET A 1 3.08 -22.46 19.60
CA MET A 1 3.04 -21.35 20.57
C MET A 1 1.61 -20.82 20.63
N PRO A 2 1.08 -20.48 21.81
CA PRO A 2 -0.37 -20.38 22.01
C PRO A 2 -0.94 -19.15 21.29
N ARG A 3 -2.07 -19.37 20.61
CA ARG A 3 -2.90 -18.36 19.96
C ARG A 3 -3.22 -17.24 20.97
N LYS A 4 -2.83 -15.99 20.68
CA LYS A 4 -3.38 -14.84 21.40
C LYS A 4 -4.88 -14.82 21.11
N ALA A 5 -5.67 -15.04 22.16
CA ALA A 5 -7.11 -14.91 22.11
C ALA A 5 -7.45 -13.49 21.62
N VAL A 6 -8.28 -13.42 20.59
CA VAL A 6 -9.01 -12.20 20.23
C VAL A 6 -9.69 -11.72 21.51
N SER A 7 -9.19 -10.61 22.05
CA SER A 7 -9.69 -10.03 23.29
C SER A 7 -11.17 -9.72 23.10
N LYS A 8 -12.01 -10.37 23.90
CA LYS A 8 -13.41 -9.97 24.09
C LYS A 8 -13.38 -8.50 24.55
N SER A 9 -13.93 -7.61 23.75
CA SER A 9 -14.35 -6.31 24.25
C SER A 9 -15.51 -6.57 25.20
N GLU A 10 -15.24 -6.45 26.50
CA GLU A 10 -16.28 -6.34 27.50
C GLU A 10 -17.10 -5.09 27.19
N ASP A 11 -18.41 -5.30 27.10
CA ASP A 11 -19.43 -4.28 26.88
C ASP A 11 -19.59 -3.48 28.19
N ASN A 12 -18.68 -2.55 28.42
CA ASN A 12 -18.83 -1.48 29.39
C ASN A 12 -19.19 -0.21 28.62
N GLY A 13 -20.30 0.44 28.99
CA GLY A 13 -20.90 1.61 28.35
C GLY A 13 -20.05 2.90 28.34
N GLY A 14 -18.82 2.82 27.83
CA GLY A 14 -18.05 3.93 27.31
C GLY A 14 -18.08 3.91 25.78
N GLU A 15 -18.07 5.08 25.14
CA GLU A 15 -17.94 5.17 23.67
C GLU A 15 -16.77 4.29 23.20
N LYS A 16 -17.05 3.31 22.32
CA LYS A 16 -15.99 2.56 21.64
C LYS A 16 -15.10 3.55 20.89
N VAL A 17 -13.88 3.73 21.39
CA VAL A 17 -12.84 4.51 20.74
C VAL A 17 -12.23 3.64 19.65
N TYR A 18 -12.40 4.03 18.39
CA TYR A 18 -11.84 3.30 17.26
C TYR A 18 -10.43 3.77 16.98
N THR A 19 -9.58 2.88 16.45
CA THR A 19 -8.19 3.21 16.11
C THR A 19 -8.12 4.39 15.13
N ALA A 20 -9.07 4.44 14.19
CA ALA A 20 -9.22 5.54 13.24
C ALA A 20 -9.46 6.90 13.93
N ASP A 21 -10.22 6.93 15.04
CA ASP A 21 -10.50 8.18 15.77
C ASP A 21 -9.23 8.72 16.46
N ILE A 22 -8.34 7.83 16.92
CA ILE A 22 -7.07 8.19 17.55
C ILE A 22 -6.11 8.79 16.51
N ILE A 23 -5.95 8.11 15.37
CA ILE A 23 -5.11 8.58 14.26
C ILE A 23 -5.59 9.94 13.79
N LYS A 24 -6.91 10.09 13.59
CA LYS A 24 -7.53 11.35 13.16
C LYS A 24 -7.25 12.50 14.13
N LYS A 25 -7.33 12.26 15.44
CA LYS A 25 -6.99 13.26 16.46
C LYS A 25 -5.50 13.66 16.39
N ALA A 26 -4.61 12.69 16.27
CA ALA A 26 -3.17 12.95 16.15
C ALA A 26 -2.83 13.77 14.90
N VAL A 27 -3.43 13.43 13.75
CA VAL A 27 -3.22 14.17 12.49
C VAL A 27 -3.78 15.59 12.59
N LEU A 28 -4.96 15.78 13.18
CA LEU A 28 -5.53 17.11 13.43
C LEU A 28 -4.63 17.97 14.33
N GLU A 29 -4.02 17.38 15.37
CA GLU A 29 -3.10 18.08 16.25
C GLU A 29 -1.83 18.50 15.50
N LYS A 30 -1.24 17.61 14.69
CA LYS A 30 -0.09 17.94 13.84
C LYS A 30 -0.41 19.07 12.84
N MET A 31 -1.59 19.06 12.23
CA MET A 31 -2.04 20.14 11.33
C MET A 31 -2.25 21.46 12.06
N LYS A 32 -2.79 21.43 13.28
CA LYS A 32 -2.92 22.63 14.14
C LYS A 32 -1.54 23.20 14.49
N ASN A 33 -0.59 22.35 14.89
CA ASN A 33 0.78 22.77 15.21
C ASN A 33 1.48 23.43 14.01
N LEU A 34 1.27 22.90 12.79
CA LEU A 34 1.78 23.51 11.56
C LEU A 34 1.20 24.92 11.36
N GLY A 35 -0.12 25.07 11.48
CA GLY A 35 -0.81 26.35 11.36
C GLY A 35 -0.40 27.36 12.45
N GLU A 36 -0.24 26.90 13.69
CA GLU A 36 0.21 27.73 14.80
C GLU A 36 1.64 28.24 14.61
N ARG A 37 2.55 27.44 14.06
CA ARG A 37 3.92 27.88 13.75
C ARG A 37 3.89 29.07 12.79
N VAL A 38 3.18 28.92 11.68
CA VAL A 38 3.03 29.98 10.68
C VAL A 38 2.33 31.21 11.26
N TYR A 39 1.27 31.02 12.04
CA TYR A 39 0.56 32.13 12.67
C TYR A 39 1.45 32.91 13.66
N ARG A 40 2.25 32.20 14.47
CA ARG A 40 3.20 32.83 15.40
C ARG A 40 4.24 33.66 14.67
N ASP A 41 4.76 33.16 13.55
CA ASP A 41 5.75 33.89 12.75
C ASP A 41 5.14 35.19 12.19
N LEU A 42 3.90 35.13 11.68
CA LEU A 42 3.18 36.31 11.19
C LEU A 42 2.91 37.33 12.29
N VAL A 43 2.47 36.90 13.47
CA VAL A 43 2.20 37.80 14.61
C VAL A 43 3.48 38.50 15.09
N ARG A 44 4.62 37.83 15.00
CA ARG A 44 5.93 38.40 15.34
C ARG A 44 6.49 39.35 14.26
N GLY A 45 5.80 39.48 13.12
CA GLY A 45 6.27 40.26 11.98
C GLY A 45 7.46 39.61 11.25
N SER A 46 7.73 38.32 11.51
CA SER A 46 8.72 37.54 10.79
C SER A 46 8.10 36.85 9.57
N PHE A 47 8.90 36.64 8.53
CA PHE A 47 8.50 35.82 7.39
C PHE A 47 8.39 34.36 7.84
N PRO A 48 7.25 33.67 7.64
CA PRO A 48 7.12 32.26 7.97
C PRO A 48 8.13 31.36 7.24
N GLU A 49 8.65 30.38 7.98
CA GLU A 49 9.66 29.43 7.51
C GLU A 49 9.29 27.99 7.88
N LEU A 50 9.33 27.11 6.88
CA LEU A 50 9.04 25.68 7.03
C LEU A 50 10.23 24.85 6.59
N ASP A 51 10.59 23.89 7.44
CA ASP A 51 11.60 22.87 7.15
C ASP A 51 10.90 21.65 6.56
N ILE A 52 11.22 21.33 5.30
CA ILE A 52 10.58 20.26 4.53
C ILE A 52 11.61 19.15 4.32
N PRO A 53 11.34 17.90 4.71
CA PRO A 53 12.24 16.79 4.40
C PRO A 53 12.50 16.65 2.89
N SER A 54 13.77 16.57 2.49
CA SER A 54 14.13 16.46 1.08
C SER A 54 13.80 15.06 0.55
N ARG A 55 12.92 14.98 -0.46
CA ARG A 55 12.55 13.71 -1.13
C ARG A 55 13.42 13.35 -2.33
N THR A 56 14.59 13.97 -2.47
CA THR A 56 15.51 13.69 -3.59
C THR A 56 16.13 12.30 -3.45
N THR A 57 16.47 11.65 -4.57
CA THR A 57 17.13 10.33 -4.59
C THR A 57 18.42 10.29 -3.76
N LYS A 58 19.13 11.41 -3.65
CA LYS A 58 20.34 11.57 -2.83
C LYS A 58 20.10 11.66 -1.32
N ASN A 59 18.85 11.78 -0.88
CA ASN A 59 18.47 11.75 0.53
C ASN A 59 17.76 10.45 0.91
N ILE A 60 17.46 9.57 -0.04
CA ILE A 60 16.79 8.30 0.25
C ILE A 60 17.85 7.26 0.62
N VAL A 61 17.72 6.68 1.81
CA VAL A 61 18.66 5.69 2.35
C VAL A 61 17.90 4.40 2.66
N TYR A 62 18.48 3.24 2.35
CA TYR A 62 17.92 1.96 2.75
C TYR A 62 18.25 1.71 4.23
N ASN A 63 17.22 1.54 5.06
CA ASN A 63 17.37 1.19 6.46
C ASN A 63 17.22 -0.34 6.61
N GLU A 64 18.29 -1.01 7.05
CA GLU A 64 18.32 -2.47 7.18
C GLU A 64 17.41 -2.99 8.29
N GLU A 65 17.27 -2.28 9.41
CA GLU A 65 16.40 -2.67 10.53
C GLU A 65 14.93 -2.65 10.13
N LEU A 66 14.51 -1.58 9.46
CA LEU A 66 13.15 -1.41 8.97
C LEU A 66 12.90 -2.12 7.63
N ARG A 67 13.95 -2.67 7.01
CA ARG A 67 13.94 -3.30 5.68
C ARG A 67 13.23 -2.44 4.61
N GLN A 68 13.37 -1.12 4.70
CA GLN A 68 12.69 -0.15 3.84
C GLN A 68 13.56 1.07 3.54
N TYR A 69 13.23 1.77 2.45
CA TYR A 69 13.80 3.09 2.17
C TYR A 69 13.18 4.14 3.09
N VAL A 70 14.03 4.98 3.68
CA VAL A 70 13.64 6.11 4.53
C VAL A 70 14.28 7.40 4.03
N LEU A 71 13.65 8.53 4.32
CA LEU A 71 14.31 9.83 4.16
C LEU A 71 15.46 9.98 5.15
N GLY A 72 16.62 10.39 4.65
CA GLY A 72 17.76 10.83 5.44
C GLY A 72 17.56 12.23 6.02
N GLY A 73 18.59 12.75 6.69
CA GLY A 73 18.50 13.99 7.44
C GLY A 73 18.49 15.30 6.65
N LYS A 74 18.52 15.28 5.30
CA LYS A 74 18.53 16.53 4.53
C LYS A 74 17.14 17.17 4.52
N MET A 75 17.10 18.43 4.95
CA MET A 75 15.91 19.28 4.92
C MET A 75 16.07 20.35 3.84
N LYS A 76 14.95 20.79 3.27
CA LYS A 76 14.82 21.93 2.37
C LYS A 76 14.03 23.00 3.11
N GLU A 77 14.58 24.20 3.16
CA GLU A 77 13.90 25.33 3.78
C GLU A 77 12.99 26.04 2.77
N ARG A 78 11.76 26.32 3.18
CA ARG A 78 10.81 27.14 2.43
C ARG A 78 10.41 28.36 3.25
N THR A 79 11.04 29.49 2.93
CA THR A 79 10.76 30.82 3.52
C THR A 79 9.87 31.68 2.61
N THR A 80 8.91 32.40 3.17
CA THR A 80 8.10 33.39 2.41
C THR A 80 8.89 34.65 2.07
N ARG A 81 10.11 34.80 2.57
CA ARG A 81 11.02 35.90 2.17
C ARG A 81 11.42 35.80 0.69
N ASN A 82 11.44 34.58 0.15
CA ASN A 82 11.76 34.34 -1.25
C ASN A 82 10.46 34.34 -2.08
N ILE A 83 10.38 35.23 -3.06
CA ILE A 83 9.21 35.38 -3.94
C ILE A 83 8.85 34.06 -4.63
N ARG A 84 9.86 33.26 -5.02
CA ARG A 84 9.64 31.96 -5.68
C ARG A 84 8.99 30.92 -4.77
N HIS A 85 9.09 31.08 -3.45
CA HIS A 85 8.52 30.15 -2.48
C HIS A 85 7.09 30.51 -2.09
N LEU A 86 6.62 31.72 -2.38
CA LEU A 86 5.30 32.20 -1.95
C LEU A 86 4.16 31.34 -2.49
N ARG A 87 4.16 31.02 -3.79
CA ARG A 87 3.13 30.18 -4.42
C ARG A 87 3.12 28.76 -3.83
N PRO A 88 4.24 28.02 -3.80
CA PRO A 88 4.30 26.69 -3.16
C PRO A 88 3.99 26.70 -1.66
N PHE A 89 4.28 27.79 -0.96
CA PHE A 89 3.95 27.93 0.46
C PHE A 89 2.46 28.11 0.68
N ALA A 90 1.80 28.96 -0.13
CA ALA A 90 0.35 29.16 -0.08
C ALA A 90 -0.41 27.89 -0.46
N GLN A 91 0.00 27.19 -1.52
CA GLN A 91 -0.57 25.89 -1.93
C GLN A 91 -0.50 24.85 -0.80
N LEU A 92 0.67 24.72 -0.15
CA LEU A 92 0.86 23.78 0.96
C LEU A 92 -0.05 24.09 2.16
N LEU A 93 -0.16 25.37 2.54
CA LEU A 93 -1.06 25.79 3.62
C LEU A 93 -2.52 25.57 3.27
N TRP A 94 -2.89 25.81 2.01
CA TRP A 94 -4.23 25.56 1.54
C TRP A 94 -4.57 24.06 1.62
N ILE A 95 -3.68 23.16 1.16
CA ILE A 95 -3.88 21.71 1.27
C ILE A 95 -4.01 21.29 2.73
N ALA A 96 -3.18 21.82 3.63
CA ALA A 96 -3.28 21.53 5.07
C ALA A 96 -4.63 21.98 5.66
N SER A 97 -5.10 23.17 5.27
CA SER A 97 -6.41 23.69 5.66
C SER A 97 -7.57 22.87 5.10
N PHE A 98 -7.49 22.47 3.84
CA PHE A 98 -8.48 21.64 3.18
C PHE A 98 -8.55 20.24 3.81
N ALA A 99 -7.41 19.61 4.07
CA ALA A 99 -7.33 18.32 4.74
C ALA A 99 -7.91 18.39 6.17
N LYS A 100 -7.63 19.47 6.91
CA LYS A 100 -8.28 19.72 8.20
C LYS A 100 -9.81 19.81 8.09
N ARG A 101 -10.34 20.55 7.09
CA ARG A 101 -11.79 20.66 6.83
C ARG A 101 -12.41 19.28 6.52
N LEU A 102 -11.73 18.44 5.73
CA LEU A 102 -12.17 17.08 5.43
C LEU A 102 -12.27 16.23 6.70
N LEU A 103 -11.26 16.30 7.56
CA LEU A 103 -11.24 15.59 8.83
C LEU A 103 -12.37 16.07 9.75
N GLU A 104 -12.53 17.38 9.94
CA GLU A 104 -13.58 17.95 10.80
C GLU A 104 -14.99 17.61 10.28
N ALA A 105 -15.21 17.66 8.97
CA ALA A 105 -16.49 17.30 8.36
C ALA A 105 -16.74 15.78 8.25
N GLY A 106 -15.72 14.95 8.50
CA GLY A 106 -15.80 13.50 8.30
C GLY A 106 -16.00 13.10 6.83
N LYS A 107 -15.54 13.92 5.89
CA LYS A 107 -15.64 13.69 4.45
C LYS A 107 -14.29 13.23 3.89
N THR A 108 -14.34 12.62 2.71
CA THR A 108 -13.16 12.16 1.95
C THR A 108 -13.10 12.85 0.60
N SER A 109 -11.89 13.11 0.11
CA SER A 109 -11.64 13.69 -1.21
C SER A 109 -10.71 12.80 -2.01
N THR A 110 -10.82 12.82 -3.34
CA THR A 110 -9.82 12.19 -4.21
C THR A 110 -8.69 13.17 -4.53
N LEU A 111 -7.54 12.69 -5.02
CA LEU A 111 -6.46 13.57 -5.51
C LEU A 111 -6.98 14.55 -6.57
N ARG A 112 -7.75 14.02 -7.53
CA ARG A 112 -8.33 14.81 -8.62
C ARG A 112 -9.39 15.80 -8.14
N ASP A 113 -10.23 15.41 -7.18
CA ASP A 113 -11.23 16.31 -6.58
C ASP A 113 -10.54 17.42 -5.79
N THR A 114 -9.48 17.11 -5.05
CA THR A 114 -8.66 18.10 -4.32
C THR A 114 -8.09 19.15 -5.27
N TYR A 115 -7.58 18.74 -6.43
CA TYR A 115 -7.11 19.65 -7.47
C TYR A 115 -8.21 20.59 -8.00
N TYR A 116 -9.40 20.06 -8.32
CA TYR A 116 -10.50 20.90 -8.82
C TYR A 116 -11.05 21.85 -7.76
N VAL A 117 -11.13 21.42 -6.49
CA VAL A 117 -11.54 22.30 -5.39
C VAL A 117 -10.53 23.42 -5.20
N ALA A 118 -9.23 23.14 -5.35
CA ALA A 118 -8.17 24.14 -5.26
C ALA A 118 -8.33 25.24 -6.32
N ILE A 119 -8.52 24.84 -7.57
CA ILE A 119 -8.75 25.77 -8.69
C ILE A 119 -10.02 26.60 -8.43
N GLY A 120 -11.09 25.97 -7.96
CA GLY A 120 -12.35 26.65 -7.65
C GLY A 120 -12.23 27.68 -6.52
N GLU A 121 -11.36 27.45 -5.55
CA GLU A 121 -11.06 28.39 -4.45
C GLU A 121 -9.97 29.43 -4.83
N GLY A 122 -9.50 29.44 -6.08
CA GLY A 122 -8.54 30.41 -6.60
C GLY A 122 -7.08 30.11 -6.29
N ILE A 123 -6.75 28.86 -5.95
CA ILE A 123 -5.37 28.41 -5.79
C ILE A 123 -4.82 28.00 -7.15
N ASP A 124 -3.74 28.66 -7.55
CA ASP A 124 -3.07 28.42 -8.82
C ASP A 124 -2.24 27.14 -8.75
N PHE A 125 -2.73 26.08 -9.41
CA PHE A 125 -1.98 24.87 -9.73
C PHE A 125 -1.88 24.74 -11.25
N GLU A 126 -0.68 24.46 -11.76
CA GLU A 126 -0.41 24.26 -13.20
C GLU A 126 -1.03 22.97 -13.70
N ASP A 127 -0.89 21.90 -12.93
CA ASP A 127 -1.42 20.58 -13.23
C ASP A 127 -1.69 19.77 -11.95
N GLN A 128 -2.23 18.56 -12.15
CA GLN A 128 -2.50 17.65 -11.04
C GLN A 128 -1.20 17.19 -10.37
N ASP A 129 -0.11 17.02 -11.12
CA ASP A 129 1.17 16.54 -10.59
C ASP A 129 1.74 17.54 -9.56
N GLU A 130 1.61 18.85 -9.78
CA GLU A 130 1.99 19.89 -8.82
C GLU A 130 1.17 19.77 -7.51
N SER A 131 -0.13 19.53 -7.61
CA SER A 131 -0.99 19.35 -6.43
C SER A 131 -0.64 18.07 -5.66
N ASP A 132 -0.35 16.98 -6.37
CA ASP A 132 0.07 15.71 -5.80
C ASP A 132 1.44 15.84 -5.11
N GLU A 133 2.36 16.62 -5.69
CA GLU A 133 3.65 16.94 -5.06
C GLU A 133 3.48 17.69 -3.75
N MET A 134 2.58 18.69 -3.69
CA MET A 134 2.32 19.44 -2.46
C MET A 134 1.63 18.59 -1.39
N ILE A 135 0.73 17.68 -1.78
CA ILE A 135 0.15 16.69 -0.85
C ILE A 135 1.25 15.81 -0.26
N MET A 136 2.18 15.32 -1.08
CA MET A 136 3.30 14.50 -0.59
C MET A 136 4.31 15.30 0.27
N GLU A 137 4.49 16.60 0.01
CA GLU A 137 5.25 17.46 0.93
C GLU A 137 4.56 17.57 2.28
N LEU A 138 3.23 17.75 2.30
CA LEU A 138 2.46 17.75 3.54
C LEU A 138 2.62 16.43 4.30
N GLU A 139 2.51 15.29 3.61
CA GLU A 139 2.76 13.94 4.20
C GLU A 139 4.11 13.88 4.90
N SER A 140 5.14 14.47 4.30
CA SER A 140 6.51 14.47 4.83
C SER A 140 6.66 15.39 6.04
N ILE A 141 5.96 16.52 6.08
CA ILE A 141 6.01 17.49 7.18
C ILE A 141 5.28 16.96 8.41
N ILE A 142 4.11 16.33 8.21
CA ILE A 142 3.32 15.79 9.31
C ILE A 142 3.71 14.34 9.67
N ASP A 143 4.61 13.71 8.90
CA ASP A 143 4.99 12.30 9.08
C ASP A 143 3.74 11.40 9.20
N SER A 144 2.80 11.56 8.27
CA SER A 144 1.56 10.78 8.22
C SER A 144 1.08 10.65 6.77
N PRO A 145 0.63 9.46 6.36
CA PRO A 145 0.14 9.22 5.00
C PRO A 145 -1.14 10.02 4.72
N ARG A 146 -1.37 10.42 3.47
CA ARG A 146 -2.56 11.18 3.03
C ARG A 146 -3.88 10.50 3.29
N GLU A 147 -3.85 9.18 3.32
CA GLU A 147 -4.98 8.35 3.66
C GLU A 147 -5.47 8.62 5.10
N ASP A 148 -4.60 9.08 6.01
CA ASP A 148 -4.97 9.43 7.39
C ASP A 148 -5.61 10.83 7.52
N PHE A 149 -5.45 11.69 6.50
CA PHE A 149 -6.14 12.98 6.40
C PHE A 149 -7.22 13.03 5.32
N ASN A 150 -7.81 11.86 5.03
CA ASN A 150 -8.98 11.70 4.18
C ASN A 150 -8.80 12.08 2.69
N ILE A 151 -7.56 12.13 2.18
CA ILE A 151 -7.28 12.31 0.75
C ILE A 151 -6.82 10.97 0.19
N PHE A 152 -7.50 10.49 -0.86
CA PHE A 152 -7.26 9.16 -1.42
C PHE A 152 -7.05 9.19 -2.94
N PRO A 153 -6.20 8.31 -3.49
CA PRO A 153 -6.24 8.02 -4.92
C PRO A 153 -7.48 7.22 -5.29
N GLU A 154 -7.86 7.22 -6.57
CA GLU A 154 -8.84 6.28 -7.10
C GLU A 154 -8.16 4.92 -7.27
N GLU A 155 -8.58 3.92 -6.48
CA GLU A 155 -7.92 2.61 -6.43
C GLU A 155 -8.85 1.49 -6.86
N ARG A 156 -8.27 0.48 -7.53
CA ARG A 156 -8.95 -0.74 -7.96
C ARG A 156 -8.30 -1.93 -7.28
N ALA A 157 -8.71 -2.21 -6.05
CA ALA A 157 -8.27 -3.39 -5.32
C ALA A 157 -9.48 -4.07 -4.67
N ALA A 158 -9.43 -5.38 -4.49
CA ALA A 158 -10.55 -6.16 -3.95
C ALA A 158 -10.08 -7.18 -2.92
N ILE A 159 -10.95 -7.55 -1.99
CA ILE A 159 -10.69 -8.55 -0.95
C ILE A 159 -11.87 -9.53 -0.84
N TYR A 160 -11.57 -10.81 -0.63
CA TYR A 160 -12.56 -11.87 -0.48
C TYR A 160 -12.07 -12.95 0.49
N GLY A 161 -12.95 -13.43 1.36
CA GLY A 161 -12.69 -14.58 2.25
C GLY A 161 -13.31 -14.42 3.63
N ASP A 162 -13.03 -15.36 4.54
CA ASP A 162 -13.63 -15.46 5.88
C ASP A 162 -13.04 -14.42 6.86
N LEU A 163 -13.48 -13.17 6.68
CA LEU A 163 -13.19 -12.04 7.55
C LEU A 163 -14.47 -11.20 7.73
N VAL A 164 -14.87 -11.03 8.98
CA VAL A 164 -15.96 -10.13 9.37
C VAL A 164 -15.37 -8.81 9.85
N ILE A 165 -15.71 -7.73 9.15
CA ILE A 165 -15.28 -6.37 9.47
C ILE A 165 -16.44 -5.57 10.07
N GLU A 166 -16.11 -4.58 10.91
CA GLU A 166 -17.05 -3.57 11.40
C GLU A 166 -16.62 -2.19 10.89
N TYR A 167 -17.50 -1.53 10.14
CA TYR A 167 -17.21 -0.19 9.64
C TYR A 167 -17.16 0.82 10.78
N THR A 168 -16.24 1.77 10.65
CA THR A 168 -15.99 2.84 11.64
C THR A 168 -16.41 4.22 11.14
N VAL A 169 -16.67 4.34 9.83
CA VAL A 169 -17.01 5.62 9.17
C VAL A 169 -18.40 6.14 9.58
N PRO A 170 -18.58 7.47 9.66
CA PRO A 170 -19.89 8.07 9.94
C PRO A 170 -20.98 7.55 8.98
N GLY A 171 -22.15 7.19 9.52
CA GLY A 171 -23.28 6.63 8.76
C GLY A 171 -23.26 5.11 8.61
N PHE A 172 -22.09 4.45 8.72
CA PHE A 172 -21.96 2.98 8.68
C PHE A 172 -21.37 2.39 9.96
N ARG A 173 -21.12 3.21 10.98
CA ARG A 173 -20.51 2.79 12.25
C ARG A 173 -21.28 1.64 12.90
N GLY A 174 -20.59 0.57 13.26
CA GLY A 174 -21.19 -0.63 13.87
C GLY A 174 -21.80 -1.61 12.87
N LYS A 175 -21.87 -1.28 11.58
CA LYS A 175 -22.34 -2.21 10.55
C LYS A 175 -21.28 -3.27 10.30
N ARG A 176 -21.65 -4.53 10.51
CA ARG A 176 -20.80 -5.68 10.24
C ARG A 176 -21.05 -6.24 8.85
N VAL A 177 -19.97 -6.56 8.16
CA VAL A 177 -20.00 -7.18 6.84
C VAL A 177 -19.03 -8.35 6.82
N ASP A 178 -19.49 -9.47 6.28
CA ASP A 178 -18.68 -10.64 6.00
C ASP A 178 -18.11 -10.51 4.58
N LEU A 179 -16.78 -10.50 4.46
CA LEU A 179 -16.10 -10.33 3.17
C LEU A 179 -16.24 -11.55 2.24
N SER A 180 -16.78 -12.67 2.72
CA SER A 180 -17.10 -13.85 1.90
C SER A 180 -18.47 -13.76 1.21
N SER A 181 -19.28 -12.74 1.54
CA SER A 181 -20.66 -12.65 1.05
C SER A 181 -20.81 -12.16 -0.40
N HIS A 182 -19.73 -11.67 -1.02
CA HIS A 182 -19.77 -11.10 -2.37
C HIS A 182 -18.80 -11.85 -3.30
N PRO A 183 -19.29 -12.55 -4.35
CA PRO A 183 -18.45 -13.38 -5.22
C PRO A 183 -17.34 -12.60 -5.95
N ASP A 184 -17.58 -11.34 -6.31
CA ASP A 184 -16.58 -10.51 -7.00
C ASP A 184 -15.54 -9.89 -6.04
N GLY A 185 -15.68 -10.17 -4.74
CA GLY A 185 -14.92 -9.54 -3.67
C GLY A 185 -15.39 -8.10 -3.37
N PHE A 186 -15.04 -7.61 -2.19
CA PHE A 186 -15.32 -6.24 -1.78
C PHE A 186 -14.21 -5.31 -2.23
N ALA A 187 -14.59 -4.17 -2.83
CA ALA A 187 -13.62 -3.15 -3.18
C ALA A 187 -12.94 -2.58 -1.91
N ILE A 188 -11.62 -2.47 -1.95
CA ILE A 188 -10.81 -1.88 -0.88
C ILE A 188 -10.87 -0.36 -1.04
N GLY A 189 -11.82 0.26 -0.34
CA GLY A 189 -11.95 1.70 -0.23
C GLY A 189 -11.52 2.24 1.14
N PRO A 190 -11.55 3.57 1.33
CA PRO A 190 -11.19 4.24 2.58
C PRO A 190 -11.87 3.66 3.82
N ALA A 191 -13.16 3.34 3.70
CA ALA A 191 -13.97 2.80 4.78
C ALA A 191 -13.55 1.38 5.18
N LEU A 192 -13.11 0.56 4.23
CA LEU A 192 -12.68 -0.81 4.50
C LEU A 192 -11.28 -0.82 5.12
N THR A 193 -10.38 0.04 4.65
CA THR A 193 -9.01 0.18 5.16
C THR A 193 -8.96 0.62 6.63
N THR A 194 -9.99 1.32 7.10
CA THR A 194 -10.13 1.83 8.49
C THR A 194 -11.14 1.03 9.32
N ALA A 195 -11.69 -0.05 8.76
CA ALA A 195 -12.61 -0.94 9.47
C ALA A 195 -11.89 -1.73 10.57
N GLU A 196 -12.62 -2.11 11.61
CA GLU A 196 -12.10 -2.99 12.68
C GLU A 196 -12.33 -4.46 12.33
N PHE A 197 -11.37 -5.32 12.66
CA PHE A 197 -11.49 -6.75 12.44
C PHE A 197 -12.22 -7.40 13.62
N VAL A 198 -13.40 -7.97 13.37
CA VAL A 198 -14.23 -8.58 14.44
C VAL A 198 -13.92 -10.07 14.58
N LYS A 199 -13.89 -10.78 13.46
CA LYS A 199 -13.67 -12.21 13.42
C LYS A 199 -12.94 -12.58 12.13
N CYS A 200 -11.85 -13.33 12.26
CA CYS A 200 -11.10 -13.87 11.14
C CYS A 200 -11.03 -15.40 11.28
N GLY A 201 -11.48 -16.13 10.27
CA GLY A 201 -11.29 -17.58 10.15
C GLY A 201 -10.12 -17.98 9.27
N ALA A 202 -9.50 -17.01 8.58
CA ALA A 202 -8.35 -17.25 7.70
C ALA A 202 -7.07 -17.51 8.52
N GLU A 203 -6.21 -18.37 7.98
CA GLU A 203 -4.89 -18.72 8.50
C GLU A 203 -3.77 -18.16 7.61
N VAL A 204 -4.09 -17.65 6.41
CA VAL A 204 -3.12 -17.14 5.43
C VAL A 204 -3.73 -16.03 4.56
N LEU A 205 -2.90 -15.10 4.07
CA LEU A 205 -3.28 -14.06 3.11
C LEU A 205 -2.58 -14.28 1.76
N PHE A 206 -3.35 -14.42 0.68
CA PHE A 206 -2.86 -14.47 -0.70
C PHE A 206 -3.11 -13.13 -1.38
N VAL A 207 -2.02 -12.47 -1.75
CA VAL A 207 -2.04 -11.22 -2.54
C VAL A 207 -1.81 -11.59 -3.99
N ILE A 208 -2.77 -11.28 -4.85
CA ILE A 208 -2.80 -11.69 -6.26
C ILE A 208 -2.80 -10.43 -7.13
N GLU A 209 -1.86 -10.35 -8.06
CA GLU A 209 -1.74 -9.21 -8.97
C GLU A 209 -2.88 -9.15 -9.99
N LYS A 210 -3.21 -10.30 -10.60
CA LYS A 210 -4.07 -10.40 -11.78
C LYS A 210 -5.51 -10.74 -11.40
N GLY A 211 -6.46 -9.90 -11.82
CA GLY A 211 -7.88 -10.05 -11.48
C GLY A 211 -8.49 -11.37 -11.95
N ALA A 212 -8.15 -11.84 -13.16
CA ALA A 212 -8.66 -13.11 -13.67
C ALA A 212 -8.23 -14.32 -12.81
N VAL A 213 -7.01 -14.29 -12.24
CA VAL A 213 -6.55 -15.35 -11.34
C VAL A 213 -7.21 -15.22 -9.97
N PHE A 214 -7.44 -13.99 -9.50
CA PHE A 214 -8.24 -13.76 -8.29
C PHE A 214 -9.66 -14.36 -8.43
N SER A 215 -10.38 -14.06 -9.52
CA SER A 215 -11.72 -14.62 -9.77
C SER A 215 -11.70 -16.16 -9.77
N ARG A 216 -10.68 -16.77 -10.39
CA ARG A 216 -10.53 -18.24 -10.38
C ARG A 216 -10.26 -18.82 -9.00
N PHE A 217 -9.48 -18.14 -8.17
CA PHE A 217 -9.25 -18.60 -6.79
C PHE A 217 -10.56 -18.58 -5.98
N VAL A 218 -11.44 -17.61 -6.25
CA VAL A 218 -12.77 -17.55 -5.65
C VAL A 218 -13.65 -18.69 -6.18
N GLU A 219 -13.71 -18.90 -7.51
CA GLU A 219 -14.51 -19.95 -8.14
C GLU A 219 -14.12 -21.37 -7.68
N GLU A 220 -12.82 -21.64 -7.54
CA GLU A 220 -12.29 -22.94 -7.08
C GLU A 220 -12.32 -23.10 -5.55
N GLY A 221 -12.81 -22.11 -4.80
CA GLY A 221 -12.92 -22.17 -3.34
C GLY A 221 -11.58 -22.23 -2.61
N ALA A 222 -10.55 -21.56 -3.14
CA ALA A 222 -9.22 -21.52 -2.52
C ALA A 222 -9.25 -20.91 -1.12
N ASP A 223 -10.16 -19.96 -0.88
CA ASP A 223 -10.44 -19.36 0.43
C ASP A 223 -10.81 -20.42 1.47
N LYS A 224 -11.71 -21.35 1.15
CA LYS A 224 -12.16 -22.40 2.07
C LYS A 224 -11.13 -23.52 2.20
N LYS A 225 -10.53 -23.92 1.08
CA LYS A 225 -9.59 -25.04 1.02
C LYS A 225 -8.30 -24.76 1.81
N TYR A 226 -7.78 -23.54 1.69
CA TYR A 226 -6.54 -23.13 2.37
C TYR A 226 -6.77 -22.26 3.60
N LYS A 227 -8.04 -22.00 3.96
CA LYS A 227 -8.41 -20.97 4.94
C LYS A 227 -7.70 -19.66 4.62
N ALA A 228 -7.77 -19.25 3.36
CA ALA A 228 -7.04 -18.11 2.85
C ALA A 228 -7.95 -16.90 2.72
N LEU A 229 -7.42 -15.72 3.04
CA LEU A 229 -7.98 -14.47 2.59
C LEU A 229 -7.35 -14.13 1.24
N LEU A 230 -8.17 -13.80 0.25
CA LEU A 230 -7.75 -13.46 -1.10
C LEU A 230 -7.80 -11.94 -1.27
N LEU A 231 -6.72 -11.34 -1.78
CA LEU A 231 -6.65 -9.92 -2.02
C LEU A 231 -6.08 -9.64 -3.40
N HIS A 232 -6.80 -8.87 -4.20
CA HIS A 232 -6.41 -8.46 -5.54
C HIS A 232 -5.89 -7.02 -5.56
N THR A 233 -4.71 -6.80 -6.15
CA THR A 233 -4.07 -5.47 -6.19
C THR A 233 -4.09 -4.76 -7.54
N ALA A 234 -4.57 -5.40 -8.61
CA ALA A 234 -4.64 -4.87 -9.98
C ALA A 234 -3.33 -4.22 -10.47
N GLY A 235 -2.24 -4.98 -10.45
CA GLY A 235 -0.90 -4.50 -10.78
C GLY A 235 -0.16 -3.92 -9.56
N GLN A 236 0.45 -2.74 -9.71
CA GLN A 236 1.21 -2.11 -8.62
C GLN A 236 0.28 -1.79 -7.45
N SER A 237 0.55 -2.41 -6.30
CA SER A 237 -0.38 -2.40 -5.18
C SER A 237 -0.72 -0.98 -4.72
N PRO A 238 -2.01 -0.59 -4.70
CA PRO A 238 -2.43 0.72 -4.22
C PRO A 238 -2.13 0.90 -2.73
N ARG A 239 -2.00 2.14 -2.25
CA ARG A 239 -1.53 2.43 -0.88
C ARG A 239 -2.50 1.89 0.17
N ASN A 240 -3.82 2.01 -0.06
CA ASN A 240 -4.79 1.46 0.89
C ASN A 240 -4.72 -0.06 0.95
N ALA A 241 -4.54 -0.72 -0.20
CA ALA A 241 -4.36 -2.16 -0.24
C ALA A 241 -3.14 -2.58 0.58
N ARG A 242 -2.00 -1.88 0.46
CA ARG A 242 -0.81 -2.19 1.27
C ARG A 242 -1.04 -1.95 2.76
N LYS A 243 -1.69 -0.84 3.13
CA LYS A 243 -2.07 -0.54 4.51
C LYS A 243 -2.96 -1.63 5.09
N LEU A 244 -3.95 -2.10 4.34
CA LEU A 244 -4.82 -3.20 4.74
C LEU A 244 -4.05 -4.52 4.88
N ILE A 245 -3.23 -4.89 3.90
CA ILE A 245 -2.38 -6.11 3.95
C ILE A 245 -1.51 -6.09 5.21
N ARG A 246 -0.90 -4.94 5.51
CA ARG A 246 -0.07 -4.78 6.71
C ARG A 246 -0.88 -4.94 7.98
N ARG A 247 -2.05 -4.31 8.09
CA ARG A 247 -2.94 -4.48 9.24
C ARG A 247 -3.36 -5.93 9.44
N LEU A 248 -3.73 -6.63 8.35
CA LEU A 248 -4.06 -8.06 8.38
C LEU A 248 -2.87 -8.90 8.87
N HIS A 249 -1.65 -8.54 8.48
CA HIS A 249 -0.45 -9.21 8.95
C HIS A 249 -0.15 -8.91 10.42
N GLU A 250 -0.13 -7.65 10.85
CA GLU A 250 0.29 -7.25 12.20
C GLU A 250 -0.79 -7.52 13.26
N GLU A 251 -2.08 -7.27 12.95
CA GLU A 251 -3.18 -7.41 13.92
C GLU A 251 -3.66 -8.86 14.01
N LEU A 252 -3.69 -9.60 12.89
CA LEU A 252 -4.20 -10.98 12.83
C LEU A 252 -3.10 -12.03 12.70
N ASN A 253 -1.82 -11.62 12.61
CA ASN A 253 -0.65 -12.50 12.48
C ASN A 253 -0.77 -13.47 11.28
N LEU A 254 -1.34 -12.99 10.18
CA LEU A 254 -1.51 -13.78 8.96
C LEU A 254 -0.21 -13.77 8.12
N PRO A 255 0.35 -14.93 7.75
CA PRO A 255 1.43 -14.99 6.76
C PRO A 255 0.92 -14.49 5.41
N VAL A 256 1.72 -13.65 4.74
CA VAL A 256 1.36 -13.01 3.48
C VAL A 256 2.16 -13.62 2.35
N TYR A 257 1.48 -14.20 1.36
CA TYR A 257 2.09 -14.75 0.16
C TYR A 257 1.67 -13.94 -1.06
N ILE A 258 2.65 -13.52 -1.85
CA ILE A 258 2.45 -12.63 -2.99
C ILE A 258 2.59 -13.42 -4.29
N PHE A 259 1.55 -13.36 -5.13
CA PHE A 259 1.45 -13.99 -6.44
C PHE A 259 1.44 -12.94 -7.56
N THR A 260 2.49 -12.95 -8.37
CA THR A 260 2.71 -12.03 -9.51
C THR A 260 3.05 -12.81 -10.77
N ASP A 261 3.00 -12.12 -11.91
CA ASP A 261 3.48 -12.69 -13.17
C ASP A 261 4.99 -13.02 -13.09
N ALA A 262 5.43 -14.00 -13.89
CA ALA A 262 6.83 -14.41 -13.99
C ALA A 262 7.54 -13.53 -15.02
N ASP A 263 7.73 -12.27 -14.66
CA ASP A 263 8.48 -11.27 -15.43
C ASP A 263 9.19 -10.24 -14.51
N PRO A 264 10.06 -9.36 -15.05
CA PRO A 264 10.74 -8.36 -14.24
C PRO A 264 9.79 -7.36 -13.53
N TYR A 265 8.59 -7.12 -14.05
CA TYR A 265 7.63 -6.21 -13.45
C TYR A 265 6.90 -6.87 -12.26
N GLY A 266 6.52 -8.14 -12.36
CA GLY A 266 5.97 -8.92 -11.25
C GLY A 266 6.95 -9.01 -10.08
N VAL A 267 8.24 -9.27 -10.38
CA VAL A 267 9.33 -9.21 -9.38
C VAL A 267 9.36 -7.83 -8.70
N HIS A 268 9.23 -6.76 -9.48
CA HIS A 268 9.22 -5.40 -8.94
C HIS A 268 7.99 -5.13 -8.07
N ILE A 269 6.80 -5.58 -8.47
CA ILE A 269 5.56 -5.41 -7.71
C ILE A 269 5.67 -6.10 -6.35
N ALA A 270 6.14 -7.34 -6.31
CA ALA A 270 6.36 -8.06 -5.05
C ALA A 270 7.38 -7.34 -4.15
N SER A 271 8.49 -6.86 -4.73
CA SER A 271 9.52 -6.13 -3.98
C SER A 271 9.01 -4.80 -3.42
N VAL A 272 8.17 -4.06 -4.16
CA VAL A 272 7.55 -2.82 -3.67
C VAL A 272 6.60 -3.07 -2.50
N LEU A 273 5.90 -4.20 -2.49
CA LEU A 273 5.03 -4.58 -1.37
C LEU A 273 5.84 -4.94 -0.11
N ILE A 274 6.98 -5.62 -0.28
CA ILE A 274 7.84 -6.07 0.83
C ILE A 274 8.73 -4.94 1.38
N HIS A 275 9.47 -4.26 0.50
CA HIS A 275 10.51 -3.29 0.85
C HIS A 275 10.08 -1.83 0.71
N GLY A 276 8.90 -1.57 0.15
CA GLY A 276 8.45 -0.22 -0.19
C GLY A 276 9.06 0.30 -1.49
N SER A 277 8.58 1.46 -1.92
CA SER A 277 9.11 2.19 -3.08
C SER A 277 9.98 3.35 -2.60
N ALA A 278 11.06 3.65 -3.33
CA ALA A 278 11.87 4.85 -3.08
C ALA A 278 11.02 6.13 -3.11
N LEU A 279 10.00 6.19 -4.00
CA LEU A 279 9.08 7.34 -4.09
C LEU A 279 8.20 7.54 -2.85
N SER A 280 8.09 6.52 -2.00
CA SER A 280 7.32 6.57 -0.76
C SER A 280 8.21 6.43 0.47
N ALA A 281 9.51 6.73 0.35
CA ALA A 281 10.46 6.66 1.46
C ALA A 281 10.14 7.62 2.62
N HIS A 282 9.28 8.61 2.39
CA HIS A 282 8.74 9.50 3.43
C HIS A 282 7.64 8.87 4.28
N ILE A 283 7.03 7.78 3.82
CA ILE A 283 5.96 7.09 4.54
C ILE A 283 6.50 5.79 5.11
N LYS A 284 6.52 5.71 6.43
CA LYS A 284 6.80 4.47 7.15
C LYS A 284 5.49 3.73 7.38
N GLY A 285 5.55 2.41 7.52
CA GLY A 285 4.37 1.68 8.00
C GLY A 285 3.43 1.17 6.91
N ILE A 286 3.82 1.18 5.63
CA ILE A 286 2.95 0.72 4.52
C ILE A 286 3.49 -0.49 3.78
N ASN A 287 4.75 -0.87 4.00
CA ASN A 287 5.34 -2.08 3.46
C ASN A 287 5.18 -3.26 4.43
N ILE A 288 5.34 -4.49 3.92
CA ILE A 288 5.22 -5.72 4.71
C ILE A 288 6.52 -6.53 4.55
N PRO A 289 7.56 -6.23 5.35
CA PRO A 289 8.87 -6.88 5.22
C PRO A 289 8.87 -8.41 5.35
N ASP A 290 7.89 -8.95 6.07
CA ASP A 290 7.74 -10.40 6.32
C ASP A 290 6.85 -11.10 5.30
N ALA A 291 6.32 -10.37 4.30
CA ALA A 291 5.63 -10.99 3.20
C ALA A 291 6.60 -11.79 2.32
N VAL A 292 6.12 -12.93 1.83
CA VAL A 292 6.92 -13.88 1.05
C VAL A 292 6.45 -13.83 -0.39
N TRP A 293 7.39 -13.58 -1.31
CA TRP A 293 7.11 -13.71 -2.74
C TRP A 293 6.99 -15.20 -3.12
N ALA A 294 5.77 -15.64 -3.40
CA ALA A 294 5.42 -17.04 -3.66
C ALA A 294 5.52 -17.43 -5.15
N GLY A 295 5.80 -16.46 -6.02
CA GLY A 295 5.95 -16.66 -7.45
C GLY A 295 4.79 -16.04 -8.24
N VAL A 296 4.62 -16.37 -9.51
CA VAL A 296 5.32 -17.43 -10.25
C VAL A 296 6.77 -17.04 -10.51
N TRP A 297 7.68 -17.99 -10.30
CA TRP A 297 9.11 -17.77 -10.44
C TRP A 297 9.59 -17.99 -11.88
N ALA A 298 10.77 -17.46 -12.24
CA ALA A 298 11.36 -17.73 -13.54
C ALA A 298 11.66 -19.22 -13.72
N SER A 299 12.12 -19.87 -12.64
CA SER A 299 12.35 -21.31 -12.59
C SER A 299 11.09 -22.14 -12.86
N ASP A 300 9.91 -21.64 -12.49
CA ASP A 300 8.63 -22.31 -12.73
C ASP A 300 8.27 -22.40 -14.22
N ILE A 301 8.72 -21.45 -15.02
CA ILE A 301 8.49 -21.46 -16.48
C ILE A 301 9.04 -22.75 -17.09
N THR A 302 10.24 -23.16 -16.65
CA THR A 302 10.87 -24.39 -17.14
C THR A 302 10.35 -25.64 -16.43
N ARG A 303 10.15 -25.58 -15.10
CA ARG A 303 9.63 -26.70 -14.29
C ARG A 303 8.26 -27.17 -14.78
N TYR A 304 7.32 -26.24 -14.96
CA TYR A 304 5.96 -26.55 -15.39
C TYR A 304 5.76 -26.43 -16.90
N LYS A 305 6.83 -26.19 -17.70
CA LYS A 305 6.76 -26.03 -19.17
C LYS A 305 5.62 -25.08 -19.60
N LEU A 306 5.55 -23.93 -18.94
CA LEU A 306 4.49 -22.95 -19.13
C LEU A 306 4.58 -22.28 -20.51
N PRO A 307 3.43 -21.93 -21.13
CA PRO A 307 3.38 -20.95 -22.21
C PRO A 307 4.14 -19.69 -21.80
N SER A 308 5.12 -19.31 -22.59
CA SER A 308 6.01 -18.20 -22.27
C SER A 308 6.37 -17.41 -23.52
N MET A 309 6.68 -16.13 -23.32
CA MET A 309 7.09 -15.19 -24.35
C MET A 309 8.56 -14.84 -24.19
N LYS A 310 9.22 -14.37 -25.26
CA LYS A 310 10.58 -13.83 -25.14
C LYS A 310 10.55 -12.51 -24.38
N LEU A 311 11.61 -12.22 -23.62
CA LEU A 311 11.79 -10.90 -23.00
C LEU A 311 11.96 -9.83 -24.09
N SER A 312 11.31 -8.69 -23.90
CA SER A 312 11.51 -7.49 -24.72
C SER A 312 12.75 -6.71 -24.27
N ASP A 313 13.20 -5.74 -25.07
CA ASP A 313 14.32 -4.88 -24.71
C ASP A 313 14.05 -4.06 -23.43
N GLN A 314 12.79 -3.67 -23.21
CA GLN A 314 12.36 -3.00 -21.97
C GLN A 314 12.46 -3.94 -20.77
N ASP A 315 12.05 -5.20 -20.92
CA ASP A 315 12.17 -6.20 -19.86
C ASP A 315 13.65 -6.46 -19.51
N ILE A 316 14.53 -6.55 -20.52
CA ILE A 316 15.97 -6.76 -20.34
C ILE A 316 16.60 -5.57 -19.61
N LYS A 317 16.24 -4.34 -20.00
CA LYS A 317 16.69 -3.13 -19.31
C LYS A 317 16.25 -3.15 -17.85
N ARG A 318 14.98 -3.49 -17.59
CA ARG A 318 14.44 -3.56 -16.24
C ARG A 318 15.15 -4.62 -15.41
N LEU A 319 15.41 -5.80 -15.97
CA LEU A 319 16.11 -6.89 -15.29
C LEU A 319 17.53 -6.46 -14.85
N SER A 320 18.24 -5.72 -15.69
CA SER A 320 19.56 -5.14 -15.36
C SER A 320 19.48 -4.14 -14.20
N GLU A 321 18.44 -3.30 -14.15
CA GLU A 321 18.20 -2.37 -13.04
C GLU A 321 17.92 -3.12 -11.72
N LEU A 322 17.14 -4.21 -11.77
CA LEU A 322 16.84 -5.04 -10.60
C LEU A 322 18.10 -5.75 -10.06
N GLU A 323 19.00 -6.18 -10.94
CA GLU A 323 20.24 -6.86 -10.54
C GLU A 323 21.20 -5.94 -9.77
N GLN A 324 21.20 -4.63 -10.08
CA GLN A 324 22.02 -3.63 -9.40
C GLN A 324 21.44 -3.19 -8.05
N ASP A 325 20.14 -3.40 -7.83
CA ASP A 325 19.44 -2.93 -6.65
C ASP A 325 19.69 -3.87 -5.44
N PRO A 326 20.12 -3.32 -4.28
CA PRO A 326 20.50 -4.11 -3.11
C PRO A 326 19.38 -5.01 -2.58
N ARG A 327 18.11 -4.68 -2.83
CA ARG A 327 16.95 -5.46 -2.37
C ARG A 327 16.90 -6.86 -2.98
N TYR A 328 17.45 -7.05 -4.19
CA TYR A 328 17.35 -8.31 -4.93
C TYR A 328 18.62 -9.17 -4.82
N GLN A 329 19.57 -8.80 -3.94
CA GLN A 329 20.83 -9.53 -3.79
C GLN A 329 20.70 -10.78 -2.91
N THR A 330 19.56 -10.96 -2.24
CA THR A 330 19.26 -12.12 -1.39
C THR A 330 18.45 -13.17 -2.14
N ASP A 331 18.52 -14.43 -1.67
CA ASP A 331 17.64 -15.49 -2.18
C ASP A 331 16.22 -15.31 -1.62
N PRO A 332 15.15 -15.58 -2.40
CA PRO A 332 15.13 -16.19 -3.73
C PRO A 332 15.36 -15.23 -4.91
N TRP A 333 15.34 -13.92 -4.70
CA TRP A 333 15.37 -12.90 -5.76
C TRP A 333 16.57 -13.05 -6.71
N ARG A 334 17.78 -13.18 -6.13
CA ARG A 334 19.02 -13.30 -6.91
C ARG A 334 19.02 -14.53 -7.81
N LYS A 335 18.48 -15.66 -7.33
CA LYS A 335 18.37 -16.90 -8.10
C LYS A 335 17.42 -16.74 -9.27
N GLU A 336 16.25 -16.16 -9.03
CA GLU A 336 15.22 -15.99 -10.07
C GLU A 336 15.63 -14.96 -11.13
N ILE A 337 16.32 -13.87 -10.74
CA ILE A 337 16.89 -12.90 -11.70
C ILE A 337 17.92 -13.56 -12.63
N LYS A 338 18.82 -14.38 -12.07
CA LYS A 338 19.78 -15.14 -12.88
C LYS A 338 19.09 -16.15 -13.80
N GLU A 339 18.01 -16.74 -13.33
CA GLU A 339 17.22 -17.66 -14.12
C GLU A 339 16.55 -16.95 -15.31
N PHE A 340 16.00 -15.74 -15.12
CA PHE A 340 15.51 -14.91 -16.23
C PHE A 340 16.58 -14.64 -17.30
N TRP A 341 17.83 -14.37 -16.90
CA TRP A 341 18.94 -14.22 -17.83
C TRP A 341 19.26 -15.50 -18.61
N ARG A 342 19.11 -16.67 -17.98
CA ARG A 342 19.35 -17.98 -18.58
C ARG A 342 18.26 -18.35 -19.59
N ILE A 343 16.99 -18.19 -19.22
CA ILE A 343 15.86 -18.62 -20.05
C ILE A 343 15.45 -17.57 -21.08
N LYS A 344 15.69 -16.28 -20.80
CA LYS A 344 15.28 -15.11 -21.61
C LYS A 344 13.80 -15.14 -22.01
N ARG A 345 12.96 -15.64 -21.12
CA ARG A 345 11.51 -15.78 -21.31
C ARG A 345 10.75 -15.29 -20.09
N LYS A 346 9.52 -14.84 -20.31
CA LYS A 346 8.54 -14.46 -19.30
C LYS A 346 7.25 -15.26 -19.46
N ALA A 347 6.49 -15.40 -18.38
CA ALA A 347 5.19 -16.05 -18.40
C ALA A 347 4.20 -15.29 -17.51
N GLU A 348 2.94 -15.30 -17.92
CA GLU A 348 1.85 -14.72 -17.14
C GLU A 348 1.32 -15.74 -16.12
N LEU A 349 0.74 -15.29 -15.01
CA LEU A 349 0.13 -16.14 -13.99
C LEU A 349 -0.99 -17.03 -14.58
N GLU A 350 -1.65 -16.55 -15.62
CA GLU A 350 -2.67 -17.30 -16.38
C GLU A 350 -2.10 -18.45 -17.22
N ALA A 351 -0.79 -18.54 -17.42
CA ALA A 351 -0.17 -19.58 -18.23
C ALA A 351 -0.44 -20.99 -17.68
N PHE A 352 -0.74 -21.11 -16.38
CA PHE A 352 -1.17 -22.38 -15.75
C PHE A 352 -2.49 -22.92 -16.29
N SER A 353 -3.34 -22.09 -16.91
CA SER A 353 -4.60 -22.53 -17.54
C SER A 353 -4.40 -23.61 -18.60
N LYS A 354 -3.19 -23.73 -19.17
CA LYS A 354 -2.83 -24.80 -20.10
C LYS A 354 -3.09 -26.20 -19.53
N TYR A 355 -2.92 -26.36 -18.22
CA TYR A 355 -3.06 -27.65 -17.54
C TYR A 355 -4.45 -27.89 -16.94
N GLY A 356 -5.39 -26.95 -17.15
CA GLY A 356 -6.68 -26.91 -16.49
C GLY A 356 -6.83 -25.61 -15.69
N LEU A 357 -8.06 -25.13 -15.56
CA LEU A 357 -8.37 -23.91 -14.80
C LEU A 357 -8.16 -24.10 -13.29
N ASP A 358 -8.29 -25.34 -12.83
CA ASP A 358 -8.17 -25.78 -11.44
C ASP A 358 -6.72 -26.11 -11.02
N PHE A 359 -5.81 -26.29 -11.99
CA PHE A 359 -4.42 -26.70 -11.74
C PHE A 359 -3.70 -25.78 -10.75
N ILE A 360 -3.89 -24.46 -10.89
CA ILE A 360 -3.24 -23.46 -10.04
C ILE A 360 -3.62 -23.65 -8.57
N VAL A 361 -4.89 -23.96 -8.29
CA VAL A 361 -5.41 -24.13 -6.93
C VAL A 361 -5.18 -25.54 -6.41
N LYS A 362 -5.22 -26.57 -7.27
CA LYS A 362 -5.14 -27.98 -6.84
C LYS A 362 -3.73 -28.53 -6.74
N GLU A 363 -2.80 -28.13 -7.61
CA GLU A 363 -1.45 -28.70 -7.67
C GLU A 363 -0.39 -27.66 -7.31
N PHE A 364 -0.42 -26.48 -7.94
CA PHE A 364 0.63 -25.47 -7.76
C PHE A 364 0.65 -24.89 -6.33
N LEU A 365 -0.50 -24.46 -5.79
CA LEU A 365 -0.56 -23.88 -4.44
C LEU A 365 -0.04 -24.82 -3.34
N PRO A 366 -0.49 -26.09 -3.24
CA PRO A 366 0.04 -27.02 -2.23
C PRO A 366 1.55 -27.23 -2.31
N GLU A 367 2.08 -27.44 -3.52
CA GLU A 367 3.52 -27.62 -3.71
C GLU A 367 4.28 -26.36 -3.27
N ARG A 368 3.80 -25.18 -3.68
CA ARG A 368 4.44 -23.92 -3.32
C ARG A 368 4.41 -23.65 -1.82
N LEU A 369 3.27 -23.82 -1.17
CA LEU A 369 3.15 -23.59 0.26
C LEU A 369 4.04 -24.55 1.05
N ALA A 370 4.14 -25.81 0.64
CA ALA A 370 5.04 -26.79 1.26
C ALA A 370 6.52 -26.41 1.09
N GLU A 371 6.91 -25.84 -0.06
CA GLU A 371 8.27 -25.34 -0.28
C GLU A 371 8.58 -24.10 0.56
N LEU A 372 7.62 -23.20 0.71
CA LEU A 372 7.78 -21.96 1.48
C LEU A 372 7.76 -22.19 3.00
N GLN A 373 7.06 -23.20 3.50
CA GLN A 373 7.04 -23.56 4.92
C GLN A 373 8.28 -24.38 5.37
N LYS A 374 9.04 -24.94 4.43
CA LYS A 374 10.29 -25.68 4.71
C LYS A 374 11.52 -24.76 4.85
N ARG A 375 11.39 -23.49 4.48
CA ARG A 375 12.41 -22.45 4.65
C ARG A 375 12.15 -21.71 5.95
#